data_AF-A0A9E4G4B7-F1
#
_entry.id   AF-A0A9E4G4B7-F1
#
_cell.length_a   1.000
_cell.length_b   1.000
_cell.length_c   1.000
_cell.angle_alpha   90.00
_cell.angle_beta   90.00
_cell.angle_gamma   90.00
#
_symmetry.space_group_name_H-M   'P 1'
#
loop_
_entity.id
_entity.type
_entity.pdbx_description
1 polymer ?
#
loop_
_entity_poly.entity_id
_entity_poly.type
_entity_poly.pdbx_seq_one_letter_code
_entity_poly.pdbx_strand_id
1 'polypeptide(L)'
;MAKRRRKKPNISQTVLDQARQGVADSSAPDAAPEQDAPSSATNATPRRRRALQSAQLERRKDAGTLDGEYVAELLANPTKVVTEDDLRADYGFVIRDLRNMGILAAGLFIALVIVSLVLL
;
A
#
# COMPACT_ATOMS: atom_id res chain seq x y z
N MET A 1 4.74 35.85 -9.10
CA MET A 1 6.01 35.08 -8.98
C MET A 1 5.76 33.81 -8.17
N ALA A 2 5.97 32.62 -8.76
CA ALA A 2 5.63 31.34 -8.15
C ALA A 2 6.82 30.72 -7.39
N LYS A 3 6.68 30.50 -6.07
CA LYS A 3 7.68 29.80 -5.24
C LYS A 3 7.50 28.28 -5.36
N ARG A 4 8.36 27.62 -6.16
CA ARG A 4 8.42 26.15 -6.25
C ARG A 4 9.19 25.59 -5.05
N ARG A 5 8.49 24.91 -4.12
CA ARG A 5 9.10 24.20 -2.99
C ARG A 5 9.80 22.94 -3.49
N ARG A 6 11.13 22.89 -3.36
CA ARG A 6 11.95 21.70 -3.70
C ARG A 6 11.71 20.62 -2.63
N LYS A 7 10.98 19.57 -3.01
CA LYS A 7 10.75 18.36 -2.20
C LYS A 7 12.07 17.57 -2.18
N LYS A 8 12.65 17.38 -0.99
CA LYS A 8 13.86 16.55 -0.84
C LYS A 8 13.48 15.09 -1.16
N PRO A 9 14.18 14.39 -2.07
CA PRO A 9 13.93 12.97 -2.29
C PRO A 9 14.34 12.18 -1.05
N ASN A 10 13.42 11.38 -0.51
CA ASN A 10 13.63 10.50 0.64
C ASN A 10 14.36 9.23 0.18
N ILE A 11 15.57 9.38 -0.36
CA ILE A 11 16.44 8.27 -0.76
C ILE A 11 17.56 8.21 0.29
N SER A 12 17.70 7.06 0.95
CA SER A 12 18.78 6.87 1.93
C SER A 12 20.15 6.92 1.25
N GLN A 13 21.13 7.55 1.90
CA GLN A 13 22.48 7.69 1.33
C GLN A 13 23.10 6.34 0.94
N THR A 14 22.79 5.28 1.67
CA THR A 14 23.19 3.90 1.36
C THR A 14 22.75 3.43 -0.03
N VAL A 15 21.58 3.87 -0.50
CA VAL A 15 21.07 3.52 -1.84
C VAL A 15 21.80 4.31 -2.93
N LEU A 16 22.20 5.56 -2.65
CA LEU A 16 22.98 6.38 -3.57
C LEU A 16 24.41 5.85 -3.73
N ASP A 17 25.02 5.40 -2.63
CA ASP A 17 26.38 4.85 -2.64
C ASP A 17 26.42 3.50 -3.36
N GLN A 18 25.41 2.65 -3.14
CA GLN A 18 25.26 1.39 -3.87
C GLN A 18 25.01 1.58 -5.37
N ALA A 19 24.23 2.60 -5.75
CA ALA A 19 24.02 2.95 -7.16
C ALA A 19 25.32 3.47 -7.82
N ARG A 20 26.19 4.17 -7.09
CA ARG A 20 27.51 4.58 -7.60
C ARG A 20 28.45 3.41 -7.79
N GLN A 21 28.46 2.45 -6.86
CA GLN A 21 29.27 1.24 -6.95
C GLN A 21 28.83 0.35 -8.12
N GLY A 22 27.53 0.15 -8.34
CA GLY A 22 27.03 -0.66 -9.47
C GLY A 22 27.33 -0.08 -10.86
N VAL A 23 27.54 1.23 -10.96
CA VAL A 23 27.93 1.90 -12.23
C VAL A 23 29.44 1.80 -12.46
N ALA A 24 30.26 1.74 -11.40
CA ALA A 24 31.71 1.56 -11.53
C ALA A 24 32.08 0.13 -12.00
N ASP A 25 31.32 -0.89 -11.56
CA ASP A 25 31.60 -2.31 -11.87
C ASP A 25 31.09 -2.77 -13.25
N SER A 26 30.48 -1.90 -14.05
CA SER A 26 30.00 -2.26 -15.41
C SER A 26 30.99 -1.90 -16.54
N SER A 27 32.27 -1.66 -16.21
CA SER A 27 33.33 -1.34 -17.18
C SER A 27 34.35 -2.48 -17.28
N ALA A 28 34.07 -3.43 -18.17
CA ALA A 28 35.00 -4.39 -18.80
C ALA A 28 35.42 -5.66 -17.99
N PRO A 29 35.74 -6.76 -18.72
CA PRO A 29 35.59 -8.14 -18.26
C PRO A 29 36.92 -8.83 -17.93
N ASP A 30 36.82 -10.09 -17.49
CA ASP A 30 37.79 -11.20 -17.61
C ASP A 30 38.37 -11.76 -16.30
N ALA A 31 38.57 -13.10 -16.31
CA ALA A 31 39.19 -13.99 -15.33
C ALA A 31 38.38 -14.46 -14.09
N ALA A 32 37.99 -15.74 -14.13
CA ALA A 32 37.89 -16.65 -12.97
C ALA A 32 39.28 -17.32 -12.73
N PRO A 33 39.55 -18.19 -11.72
CA PRO A 33 38.70 -18.73 -10.63
C PRO A 33 39.40 -18.81 -9.23
N GLU A 34 38.70 -19.45 -8.27
CA GLU A 34 39.20 -20.29 -7.14
C GLU A 34 39.17 -19.79 -5.67
N GLN A 35 38.71 -20.73 -4.80
CA GLN A 35 38.99 -20.98 -3.37
C GLN A 35 38.01 -20.54 -2.26
N ASP A 36 37.24 -21.56 -1.81
CA ASP A 36 37.11 -22.11 -0.45
C ASP A 36 36.50 -21.33 0.75
N ALA A 37 35.26 -21.74 1.06
CA ALA A 37 34.65 -22.04 2.39
C ALA A 37 34.37 -20.90 3.42
N PRO A 38 33.45 -21.08 4.41
CA PRO A 38 32.43 -22.11 4.61
C PRO A 38 30.98 -21.56 4.71
N SER A 39 30.03 -22.47 4.54
CA SER A 39 28.59 -22.32 4.71
C SER A 39 28.17 -21.55 5.97
N SER A 40 27.76 -20.30 5.80
CA SER A 40 26.88 -19.62 6.75
C SER A 40 25.46 -19.67 6.19
N ALA A 41 24.62 -20.46 6.85
CA ALA A 41 23.20 -20.59 6.57
C ALA A 41 22.55 -19.20 6.48
N THR A 42 22.30 -18.77 5.25
CA THR A 42 21.62 -17.53 4.95
C THR A 42 20.15 -17.77 5.27
N ASN A 43 19.68 -17.19 6.37
CA ASN A 43 18.25 -16.97 6.61
C ASN A 43 17.74 -16.04 5.52
N ALA A 44 17.46 -16.62 4.35
CA ALA A 44 16.90 -15.95 3.20
C ALA A 44 15.47 -15.53 3.53
N THR A 45 15.32 -14.29 3.98
CA THR A 45 14.03 -13.62 4.14
C THR A 45 13.14 -13.84 2.90
N PRO A 46 11.97 -14.51 3.02
CA PRO A 46 11.10 -14.85 1.89
C PRO A 46 10.23 -13.66 1.46
N ARG A 47 10.76 -12.43 1.51
CA ARG A 47 9.98 -11.22 1.28
C ARG A 47 9.92 -10.78 -0.18
N ARG A 48 10.79 -11.33 -1.04
CA ARG A 48 10.96 -10.86 -2.43
C ARG A 48 10.12 -11.59 -3.48
N ARG A 49 9.57 -12.78 -3.19
CA ARG A 49 8.76 -13.54 -4.16
C ARG A 49 7.30 -13.10 -4.24
N ARG A 50 6.76 -12.43 -3.21
CA ARG A 50 5.32 -12.12 -3.12
C ARG A 50 4.88 -10.95 -4.01
N ALA A 51 5.77 -9.98 -4.27
CA ALA A 51 5.45 -8.78 -5.05
C ALA A 51 5.29 -9.03 -6.56
N LEU A 52 5.86 -10.12 -7.08
CA LEU A 52 5.77 -10.46 -8.50
C LEU A 52 4.45 -11.16 -8.87
N GLN A 53 3.80 -11.83 -7.92
CA GLN A 53 2.55 -12.56 -8.17
C GLN A 53 1.32 -11.64 -8.19
N SER A 54 1.29 -10.58 -7.37
CA SER A 54 0.20 -9.61 -7.37
C SER A 54 0.12 -8.80 -8.67
N ALA A 55 1.28 -8.44 -9.24
CA ALA A 55 1.34 -7.65 -10.48
C ALA A 55 0.86 -8.41 -11.73
N GLN A 56 0.94 -9.75 -11.73
CA GLN A 56 0.44 -10.58 -12.84
C GLN A 56 -1.08 -10.78 -12.76
N LEU A 57 -1.64 -10.80 -11.55
CA LEU A 57 -3.10 -10.93 -11.36
C LEU A 57 -3.84 -9.66 -11.81
N GLU A 58 -3.27 -8.47 -11.55
CA GLU A 58 -3.88 -7.19 -11.95
C GLU A 58 -4.03 -7.06 -13.47
N ARG A 59 -3.02 -7.48 -14.25
CA ARG A 59 -3.05 -7.36 -15.72
C ARG A 59 -4.10 -8.25 -16.40
N ARG A 60 -4.60 -9.30 -15.74
CA ARG A 60 -5.64 -10.18 -16.30
C ARG A 60 -7.06 -9.72 -15.96
N LYS A 61 -7.22 -8.89 -14.94
CA LYS A 61 -8.54 -8.41 -14.50
C LYS A 61 -9.12 -7.32 -15.41
N ASP A 62 -8.27 -6.59 -16.12
CA ASP A 62 -8.66 -5.49 -17.02
C ASP A 62 -9.25 -5.96 -18.37
N ALA A 63 -9.32 -7.27 -18.63
CA ALA A 63 -9.81 -7.83 -19.90
C ALA A 63 -11.35 -7.94 -20.01
N GLY A 64 -12.11 -7.34 -19.07
CA GLY A 64 -13.48 -6.89 -19.34
C GLY A 64 -14.64 -7.85 -19.07
N THR A 65 -14.41 -9.14 -18.76
CA THR A 65 -15.46 -10.03 -18.24
C THR A 65 -14.85 -11.01 -17.25
N LEU A 66 -15.23 -10.93 -15.98
CA LEU A 66 -14.91 -11.97 -15.01
C LEU A 66 -15.81 -13.16 -15.33
N ASP A 67 -15.23 -14.18 -15.95
CA ASP A 67 -15.92 -15.41 -16.30
C ASP A 67 -16.56 -16.02 -15.03
N GLY A 68 -17.79 -16.53 -15.15
CA GLY A 68 -18.53 -17.10 -14.02
C GLY A 68 -17.78 -18.27 -13.38
N GLU A 69 -17.06 -19.04 -14.21
CA GLU A 69 -16.18 -20.12 -13.74
C GLU A 69 -15.03 -19.60 -12.88
N TYR A 70 -14.44 -18.45 -13.24
CA TYR A 70 -13.36 -17.83 -12.46
C TYR A 70 -13.86 -17.30 -11.10
N VAL A 71 -15.09 -16.76 -11.04
CA VAL A 71 -15.70 -16.35 -9.77
C VAL A 71 -15.99 -17.57 -8.89
N ALA A 72 -16.48 -18.67 -9.47
CA ALA A 72 -16.72 -19.91 -8.74
C ALA A 72 -15.41 -20.49 -8.16
N GLU A 73 -14.30 -20.45 -8.92
CA GLU A 73 -12.98 -20.89 -8.45
C GLU A 73 -12.43 -20.02 -7.32
N LEU A 74 -12.61 -18.70 -7.41
CA LEU A 74 -12.23 -17.75 -6.35
C LEU A 74 -13.05 -17.93 -5.08
N LEU A 75 -14.35 -18.23 -5.20
CA LEU A 75 -15.22 -18.49 -4.06
C LEU A 75 -14.95 -19.85 -3.43
N ALA A 76 -14.57 -20.86 -4.23
CA ALA A 76 -14.15 -22.17 -3.74
C ALA A 76 -12.81 -22.12 -2.99
N ASN A 77 -11.96 -21.13 -3.30
CA ASN A 77 -10.65 -20.93 -2.67
C ASN A 77 -10.52 -19.52 -2.08
N PRO A 78 -11.23 -19.20 -0.98
CA PRO A 78 -11.21 -17.86 -0.40
C PRO A 78 -9.79 -17.50 0.03
N THR A 79 -9.26 -16.43 -0.56
CA THR A 79 -7.88 -15.97 -0.30
C THR A 79 -7.71 -15.27 1.05
N LYS A 80 -8.82 -14.86 1.69
CA LYS A 80 -8.87 -14.30 3.04
C LYS A 80 -10.22 -14.59 3.67
N VAL A 81 -10.23 -15.28 4.81
CA VAL A 81 -11.40 -15.32 5.70
C VAL A 81 -11.35 -14.05 6.54
N VAL A 82 -12.33 -13.17 6.37
CA VAL A 82 -12.41 -11.91 7.11
C VAL A 82 -13.28 -12.14 8.34
N THR A 83 -12.72 -11.92 9.53
CA THR A 83 -13.49 -12.01 10.78
C THR A 83 -14.23 -10.69 11.05
N GLU A 84 -15.28 -10.74 11.87
CA GLU A 84 -16.01 -9.53 12.26
C GLU A 84 -15.10 -8.51 12.96
N ASP A 85 -14.16 -8.99 13.77
CA ASP A 85 -13.18 -8.15 14.44
C ASP A 85 -12.27 -7.42 13.44
N ASP A 86 -11.86 -8.09 12.36
CA ASP A 86 -11.07 -7.47 11.28
C ASP A 86 -11.87 -6.39 10.55
N LEU A 87 -13.14 -6.66 10.23
CA LEU A 87 -14.05 -5.69 9.62
C LEU A 87 -14.24 -4.46 10.51
N ARG A 88 -14.42 -4.66 11.82
CA ARG A 88 -14.59 -3.56 12.76
C ARG A 88 -13.30 -2.74 12.92
N ALA A 89 -12.14 -3.39 12.90
CA ALA A 89 -10.85 -2.71 12.92
C ALA A 89 -10.63 -1.87 11.66
N ASP A 90 -10.91 -2.44 10.49
CA ASP A 90 -10.67 -1.80 9.20
C ASP A 90 -11.70 -0.70 8.90
N TYR A 91 -12.98 -0.88 9.25
CA TYR A 91 -14.06 0.07 8.91
C TYR A 91 -14.55 0.93 10.08
N GLY A 92 -14.04 0.72 11.30
CA GLY A 92 -14.48 1.47 12.48
C GLY A 92 -14.28 2.99 12.37
N PHE A 93 -13.31 3.43 11.56
CA PHE A 93 -13.10 4.86 11.29
C PHE A 93 -14.27 5.50 10.54
N VAL A 94 -14.92 4.77 9.63
CA VAL A 94 -16.06 5.27 8.84
C VAL A 94 -17.24 5.57 9.76
N ILE A 95 -17.53 4.65 10.68
CA ILE A 95 -18.61 4.82 11.66
C ILE A 95 -18.31 6.03 12.56
N ARG A 96 -17.04 6.19 12.98
CA ARG A 96 -16.62 7.34 13.78
C ARG A 96 -16.77 8.66 13.02
N ASP A 97 -16.41 8.69 11.74
CA ASP A 97 -16.54 9.88 10.89
C ASP A 97 -18.01 10.28 10.71
N LEU A 98 -18.87 9.32 10.36
CA LEU A 98 -20.31 9.54 10.26
C LEU A 98 -20.92 10.07 11.56
N ARG A 99 -20.49 9.54 12.72
CA ARG A 99 -20.96 10.02 14.02
C ARG A 99 -20.54 11.47 14.26
N ASN A 100 -19.30 11.81 13.94
CA ASN A 100 -18.80 13.17 14.12
C ASN A 100 -19.52 14.16 13.19
N MET A 101 -19.75 13.79 11.92
CA MET A 101 -20.54 14.59 10.99
C MET A 101 -21.98 14.77 11.46
N GLY A 102 -22.61 13.71 12.00
CA GLY A 102 -23.95 13.77 12.57
C GLY A 102 -24.06 14.72 13.76
N ILE A 103 -23.10 14.70 14.67
CA ILE A 103 -23.07 15.61 15.83
C ILE A 103 -22.92 17.07 15.38
N LEU A 104 -22.03 17.34 14.41
CA LEU A 104 -21.86 18.69 13.87
C LEU A 104 -23.14 19.19 13.20
N ALA A 105 -23.78 18.35 12.38
CA ALA A 105 -25.03 18.68 11.73
C ALA A 105 -26.15 18.99 12.75
N ALA A 106 -26.30 18.15 13.78
CA ALA A 106 -27.26 18.38 14.85
C ALA A 106 -26.98 19.68 15.63
N GLY A 107 -25.71 19.95 15.95
CA GLY A 107 -25.31 21.19 16.62
C GLY A 107 -25.63 22.43 15.79
N LEU A 108 -25.34 22.40 14.49
CA LEU A 108 -25.69 23.49 13.57
C LEU A 108 -27.20 23.67 13.46
N PHE A 109 -27.97 22.59 13.38
CA PHE A 109 -29.43 22.65 13.34
C PHE A 109 -30.00 23.33 14.59
N ILE A 110 -29.52 22.94 15.78
CA ILE A 110 -29.93 23.58 17.04
C ILE A 110 -29.56 25.07 17.05
N ALA A 111 -28.35 25.41 16.58
CA ALA A 111 -27.92 26.81 16.48
C ALA A 111 -28.86 27.62 15.57
N LEU A 112 -29.29 27.07 14.43
CA LEU A 112 -30.25 27.72 13.54
C LEU A 112 -31.61 27.96 14.21
N VAL A 113 -32.11 26.99 14.97
CA VAL A 113 -33.37 27.15 15.73
C VAL A 113 -33.25 28.30 16.74
N ILE A 114 -32.15 28.39 17.48
CA ILE A 114 -31.92 29.47 18.45
C ILE A 114 -31.86 30.83 17.74
N VAL A 115 -31.09 30.93 16.66
CA VAL A 115 -31.00 32.18 15.86
C VAL A 115 -32.39 32.57 15.34
N SER A 116 -33.16 31.62 14.84
CA SER A 116 -34.52 31.87 14.37
C SER A 116 -35.44 32.36 15.48
N LEU A 117 -35.30 31.89 16.72
CA LEU A 117 -36.11 32.34 17.86
C LEU A 117 -35.71 33.73 18.36
N VAL A 118 -34.46 34.15 18.18
CA VAL A 118 -33.98 35.48 18.60
C VAL A 118 -34.34 36.56 17.57
N LEU A 119 -34.39 36.20 16.29
CA LEU A 119 -34.72 37.14 15.21
C LEU A 119 -36.24 37.35 15.01
N LEU A 120 -37.07 36.52 15.61
CA LEU A 120 -38.53 36.54 15.50
C LEU A 120 -39.15 37.20 16.72
#